data_AF-A0A3Q2HT68-F1
#
_entry.id   AF-A0A3Q2HT68-F1
#
_cell.length_a   1.000
_cell.length_b   1.000
_cell.length_c   1.000
_cell.angle_alpha   90.00
_cell.angle_beta   90.00
_cell.angle_gamma   90.00
#
_symmetry.space_group_name_H-M   'P 1'
#
loop_
_entity.id
_entity.type
_entity.pdbx_description
1 polymer ?
#
loop_
_entity_poly.entity_id
_entity_poly.type
_entity_poly.pdbx_seq_one_letter_code
_entity_poly.pdbx_strand_id
1 'polypeptide(L)'
;MAEAEEDCHSDTVRAGGDAENESPAETDLQAQLQMFRAQWMFELAPGVGSSNLETRPCRPARGSLLKAADTKGKQELAKEEKARELFLKAVEEEQNGALYEAIKFYRRAMQLVPDIEFKITYTRSPDGDGVGNSYIEDNDDDSKMADLLSCFQQQLTFQESVLKLCQPELESSQTHISVLPMEVLMYIFRWVVSSDLDLRSLEQLSQVCRGFYVCARDPEIWRLACLKVWGRSCIKLVPYTSWREMFLERPRVRFDGVYISKTTYIRQGEQSLDGFYRAWHQVEYYRYIRFFPDGHVMMLTTPEEPQSIVPRLRTRNTRTDAILLGHYRLSQDTDNQTKVFAVITKKKEEKPLDYKYRYFRRVPVQEAEQSFHVGLQLCSSGHQRFNKLIWIHHSCHITYKSTGETAVTAFEIDKMYTPLFFARVRSYTALSERPL
;
A
#
# COMPACT_ATOMS: atom_id res chain seq x y z
N MET A 1 33.01 31.96 68.31
CA MET A 1 32.04 32.57 69.23
C MET A 1 30.67 32.12 68.74
N ALA A 2 29.93 31.21 69.37
CA ALA A 2 30.01 30.52 70.66
C ALA A 2 29.44 29.08 70.46
N GLU A 3 30.11 28.04 70.98
CA GLU A 3 29.67 27.15 72.09
C GLU A 3 28.37 26.37 71.77
N ALA A 4 28.36 25.07 71.42
CA ALA A 4 28.77 23.83 72.10
C ALA A 4 27.89 23.46 73.33
N GLU A 5 27.17 22.35 73.25
CA GLU A 5 27.00 21.36 74.33
C GLU A 5 26.39 20.04 73.79
N GLU A 6 27.07 18.93 74.08
CA GLU A 6 26.62 17.54 73.95
C GLU A 6 25.73 17.18 75.15
N ASP A 7 24.81 16.21 74.99
CA ASP A 7 24.77 15.11 75.97
C ASP A 7 24.12 13.83 75.43
N CYS A 8 24.62 12.73 75.96
CA CYS A 8 24.51 11.34 75.51
C CYS A 8 23.57 10.55 76.46
N HIS A 9 22.86 9.49 76.00
CA HIS A 9 22.62 8.25 76.76
C HIS A 9 21.91 7.12 75.97
N SER A 10 22.71 6.12 75.60
CA SER A 10 22.56 4.64 75.65
C SER A 10 21.19 3.90 75.70
N ASP A 11 21.12 2.89 74.80
CA ASP A 11 20.71 1.47 74.95
C ASP A 11 19.38 1.05 75.61
N THR A 12 18.57 0.22 74.93
CA THR A 12 18.50 -1.25 75.13
C THR A 12 17.22 -1.87 74.52
N VAL A 13 17.43 -2.87 73.66
CA VAL A 13 16.64 -4.09 73.36
C VAL A 13 15.28 -4.29 74.10
N ARG A 14 14.18 -4.53 73.36
CA ARG A 14 13.37 -5.77 73.44
C ARG A 14 12.20 -5.82 72.46
N ALA A 15 12.07 -7.01 71.88
CA ALA A 15 10.97 -7.49 71.06
C ALA A 15 9.63 -7.52 71.79
N GLY A 16 8.53 -7.37 71.05
CA GLY A 16 7.21 -7.77 71.54
C GLY A 16 6.03 -7.09 70.88
N GLY A 17 5.68 -7.55 69.68
CA GLY A 17 4.31 -7.69 69.19
C GLY A 17 3.46 -6.43 69.00
N ASP A 18 3.42 -5.94 67.76
CA ASP A 18 2.22 -5.32 67.21
C ASP A 18 1.83 -6.07 65.95
N ALA A 19 0.66 -6.70 66.03
CA ALA A 19 -0.01 -7.35 64.91
C ALA A 19 -0.57 -6.26 64.00
N GLU A 20 0.16 -5.92 62.94
CA GLU A 20 -0.38 -5.11 61.86
C GLU A 20 -1.43 -5.93 61.10
N ASN A 21 -2.66 -5.45 61.20
CA ASN A 21 -3.85 -6.04 60.61
C ASN A 21 -3.77 -5.82 59.08
N GLU A 22 -3.15 -6.76 58.36
CA GLU A 22 -3.06 -6.73 56.90
C GLU A 22 -4.47 -6.64 56.30
N SER A 23 -4.66 -5.71 55.36
CA SER A 23 -5.96 -5.50 54.75
C SER A 23 -6.38 -6.73 53.94
N PRO A 24 -7.68 -7.09 53.88
CA PRO A 24 -8.16 -8.25 53.13
C PRO A 24 -7.86 -8.17 51.62
N ALA A 25 -7.55 -6.97 51.10
CA ALA A 25 -7.14 -6.76 49.72
C ALA A 25 -5.64 -7.06 49.48
N GLU A 26 -4.77 -6.82 50.46
CA GLU A 26 -3.34 -7.13 50.35
C GLU A 26 -3.08 -8.64 50.49
N THR A 27 -3.84 -9.31 51.36
CA THR A 27 -3.79 -10.78 51.50
C THR A 27 -4.27 -11.49 50.22
N ASP A 28 -5.30 -10.96 49.55
CA ASP A 28 -5.77 -11.47 48.25
C ASP A 28 -4.74 -11.24 47.13
N LEU A 29 -4.11 -10.06 47.08
CA LEU A 29 -3.04 -9.78 46.11
C LEU A 29 -1.82 -10.69 46.33
N GLN A 30 -1.46 -10.94 47.60
CA GLN A 30 -0.35 -11.81 47.95
C GLN A 30 -0.63 -13.27 47.58
N ALA A 31 -1.87 -13.74 47.74
CA ALA A 31 -2.29 -15.07 47.31
C ALA A 31 -2.23 -15.21 45.78
N GLN A 32 -2.68 -14.20 45.03
CA GLN A 32 -2.61 -14.19 43.56
C GLN A 32 -1.16 -14.19 43.06
N LEU A 33 -0.26 -13.45 43.71
CA LEU A 33 1.17 -13.45 43.38
C LEU A 33 1.84 -14.79 43.68
N GLN A 34 1.46 -15.47 44.76
CA GLN A 34 1.97 -16.81 45.07
C GLN A 34 1.49 -17.86 44.06
N MET A 35 0.22 -17.80 43.65
CA MET A 35 -0.31 -18.67 42.60
C MET A 35 0.41 -18.45 41.26
N PHE A 36 0.66 -17.20 40.90
CA PHE A 36 1.41 -16.85 39.69
C PHE A 36 2.85 -17.38 39.74
N ARG A 37 3.56 -17.20 40.86
CA ARG A 37 4.93 -17.72 41.04
C ARG A 37 4.98 -19.24 40.96
N ALA A 38 3.98 -19.95 41.49
CA ALA A 38 3.90 -21.39 41.42
C ALA A 38 3.67 -21.90 39.98
N GLN A 39 2.79 -21.24 39.23
CA GLN A 39 2.56 -21.55 37.80
C GLN A 39 3.80 -21.27 36.95
N TRP A 40 4.46 -20.14 37.20
CA TRP A 40 5.67 -19.77 36.47
C TRP A 40 6.84 -20.73 36.74
N MET A 41 7.02 -21.18 37.98
CA MET A 41 8.02 -22.21 38.30
C MET A 41 7.67 -23.59 37.71
N PHE A 42 6.39 -23.90 37.55
CA PHE A 42 5.93 -25.13 36.90
C PHE A 42 6.23 -25.12 35.39
N GLU A 43 6.09 -23.97 34.73
CA GLU A 43 6.41 -23.80 33.31
C GLU A 43 7.92 -23.83 33.02
N LEU A 44 8.75 -23.42 33.99
CA LEU A 44 10.22 -23.44 33.87
C LEU A 44 10.84 -24.81 34.21
N ALA A 45 10.07 -25.77 34.71
CA ALA A 45 10.57 -27.12 34.97
C ALA A 45 10.87 -27.84 33.64
N PRO A 46 12.13 -28.29 33.40
CA PRO A 46 12.52 -28.81 32.10
C PRO A 46 11.96 -30.24 31.88
N GLY A 47 11.07 -30.37 30.89
CA GLY A 47 10.59 -31.63 30.30
C GLY A 47 9.09 -31.54 29.97
N VAL A 48 8.63 -31.52 28.72
CA VAL A 48 8.87 -32.50 27.66
C VAL A 48 8.81 -31.81 26.29
N GLY A 49 9.98 -31.64 25.66
CA GLY A 49 10.13 -31.40 24.24
C GLY A 49 10.40 -32.73 23.52
N SER A 50 9.74 -32.91 22.38
CA SER A 50 9.83 -34.07 21.48
C SER A 50 11.27 -34.43 21.09
N SER A 51 11.68 -35.69 21.27
CA SER A 51 12.78 -36.29 20.50
C SER A 51 12.59 -37.80 20.33
N ASN A 52 12.68 -38.24 19.09
CA ASN A 52 12.70 -39.63 18.65
C ASN A 52 14.07 -40.27 18.92
N LEU A 53 14.13 -41.40 19.65
CA LEU A 53 14.97 -42.56 19.30
C LEU A 53 14.66 -43.78 20.19
N GLU A 54 14.65 -44.95 19.56
CA GLU A 54 14.47 -46.31 20.09
C GLU A 54 15.50 -46.65 21.21
N THR A 55 15.25 -47.46 22.25
CA THR A 55 15.06 -48.93 22.21
C THR A 55 14.62 -49.47 23.61
N ARG A 56 13.81 -50.54 23.59
CA ARG A 56 13.21 -51.41 24.66
C ARG A 56 14.19 -52.03 25.70
N PRO A 57 13.74 -52.88 26.67
CA PRO A 57 12.43 -53.02 27.38
C PRO A 57 12.57 -53.30 28.91
N CYS A 58 11.44 -53.29 29.67
CA CYS A 58 11.07 -54.35 30.64
C CYS A 58 9.63 -54.16 31.22
N ARG A 59 8.86 -55.24 31.27
CA ARG A 59 7.53 -55.44 31.93
C ARG A 59 7.75 -55.86 33.42
N PRO A 60 6.76 -55.88 34.35
CA PRO A 60 5.30 -56.11 34.23
C PRO A 60 4.48 -55.03 34.99
N ALA A 61 3.14 -54.98 35.12
CA ALA A 61 2.10 -55.99 35.19
C ALA A 61 0.74 -55.43 34.69
N ARG A 62 -0.08 -56.33 34.14
CA ARG A 62 -1.46 -56.06 33.71
C ARG A 62 -2.38 -56.04 34.92
N GLY A 63 -3.18 -54.98 35.03
CA GLY A 63 -4.39 -54.94 35.84
C GLY A 63 -4.84 -53.50 36.06
N SER A 64 -5.99 -53.11 35.49
CA SER A 64 -6.66 -51.80 35.67
C SER A 64 -6.31 -50.64 34.70
N LEU A 65 -6.22 -50.89 33.39
CA LEU A 65 -6.08 -49.80 32.38
C LEU A 65 -7.28 -49.63 31.42
N LEU A 66 -8.29 -50.50 31.47
CA LEU A 66 -9.44 -50.41 30.56
C LEU A 66 -10.54 -49.44 31.05
N LYS A 67 -10.59 -49.11 32.34
CA LYS A 67 -11.54 -48.09 32.86
C LYS A 67 -10.98 -46.66 32.87
N ALA A 68 -9.65 -46.49 32.91
CA ALA A 68 -9.00 -45.17 32.96
C ALA A 68 -8.83 -44.51 31.59
N ALA A 69 -8.72 -45.30 30.51
CA ALA A 69 -8.65 -44.78 29.14
C ALA A 69 -10.02 -44.23 28.67
N ASP A 70 -11.11 -44.90 29.04
CA ASP A 70 -12.47 -44.53 28.66
C ASP A 70 -12.97 -43.27 29.40
N THR A 71 -12.49 -43.01 30.63
CA THR A 71 -12.76 -41.76 31.36
C THR A 71 -11.94 -40.58 30.85
N LYS A 72 -10.72 -40.83 30.35
CA LYS A 72 -9.85 -39.78 29.79
C LYS A 72 -10.38 -39.27 28.45
N GLY A 73 -10.86 -40.15 27.57
CA GLY A 73 -11.53 -39.77 26.31
C GLY A 73 -12.82 -38.99 26.55
N LYS A 74 -13.63 -39.37 27.55
CA LYS A 74 -14.84 -38.62 27.94
C LYS A 74 -14.53 -37.23 28.50
N GLN A 75 -13.41 -37.07 29.20
CA GLN A 75 -12.96 -35.76 29.68
C GLN A 75 -12.43 -34.86 28.56
N GLU A 76 -11.76 -35.42 27.55
CA GLU A 76 -11.31 -34.67 26.38
C GLU A 76 -12.49 -34.20 25.53
N LEU A 77 -13.47 -35.08 25.28
CA LEU A 77 -14.71 -34.72 24.58
C LEU A 77 -15.50 -33.63 25.34
N ALA A 78 -15.60 -33.73 26.68
CA ALA A 78 -16.27 -32.71 27.49
C ALA A 78 -15.52 -31.36 27.51
N LYS A 79 -14.20 -31.36 27.30
CA LYS A 79 -13.41 -30.13 27.14
C LYS A 79 -13.61 -29.53 25.75
N GLU A 80 -13.68 -30.35 24.72
CA GLU A 80 -13.96 -29.94 23.35
C GLU A 80 -15.36 -29.34 23.20
N GLU A 81 -16.38 -29.94 23.82
CA GLU A 81 -17.75 -29.38 23.82
C GLU A 81 -17.80 -28.02 24.52
N LYS A 82 -17.16 -27.87 25.68
CA LYS A 82 -17.09 -26.59 26.40
C LYS A 82 -16.30 -25.53 25.63
N ALA A 83 -15.21 -25.91 24.97
CA ALA A 83 -14.45 -25.01 24.11
C ALA A 83 -15.31 -24.55 22.92
N ARG A 84 -16.13 -25.45 22.36
CA ARG A 84 -17.05 -25.14 21.26
C ARG A 84 -18.16 -24.18 21.66
N GLU A 85 -18.77 -24.37 22.83
CA GLU A 85 -19.78 -23.44 23.35
C GLU A 85 -19.22 -22.02 23.55
N LEU A 86 -18.01 -21.93 24.14
CA LEU A 86 -17.34 -20.65 24.34
C LEU A 86 -16.98 -19.97 23.01
N PHE A 87 -16.56 -20.75 22.01
CA PHE A 87 -16.24 -20.23 20.68
C PHE A 87 -17.49 -19.71 19.96
N LEU A 88 -18.60 -20.43 20.00
CA LEU A 88 -19.87 -19.97 19.40
C LEU A 88 -20.40 -18.70 20.08
N LYS A 89 -20.25 -18.60 21.40
CA LYS A 89 -20.60 -17.38 22.14
C LYS A 89 -19.73 -16.19 21.75
N ALA A 90 -18.43 -16.43 21.50
CA ALA A 90 -17.53 -15.37 21.03
C ALA A 90 -17.95 -14.83 19.65
N VAL A 91 -18.38 -15.72 18.74
CA VAL A 91 -18.90 -15.36 17.42
C VAL A 91 -20.18 -14.52 17.52
N GLU A 92 -21.09 -14.87 18.41
CA GLU A 92 -22.32 -14.11 18.65
C GLU A 92 -22.00 -12.68 19.13
N GLU A 93 -21.06 -12.53 20.07
CA GLU A 93 -20.61 -11.20 20.55
C GLU A 93 -19.87 -10.40 19.47
N GLU A 94 -19.14 -11.07 18.56
CA GLU A 94 -18.52 -10.44 17.39
C GLU A 94 -19.57 -9.91 16.41
N GLN A 95 -20.63 -10.70 16.15
CA GLN A 95 -21.77 -10.28 15.32
C GLN A 95 -22.56 -9.13 15.96
N ASN A 96 -22.66 -9.11 17.29
CA ASN A 96 -23.28 -8.02 18.04
C ASN A 96 -22.38 -6.77 18.17
N GLY A 97 -21.14 -6.80 17.65
CA GLY A 97 -20.19 -5.69 17.65
C GLY A 97 -19.43 -5.48 18.97
N ALA A 98 -19.58 -6.37 19.95
CA ALA A 98 -18.93 -6.31 21.26
C ALA A 98 -17.55 -7.01 21.23
N LEU A 99 -16.62 -6.49 20.41
CA LEU A 99 -15.30 -7.12 20.16
C LEU A 99 -14.50 -7.41 21.44
N TYR A 100 -14.56 -6.54 22.45
CA TYR A 100 -13.80 -6.73 23.69
C TYR A 100 -14.30 -7.93 24.51
N GLU A 101 -15.61 -8.20 24.52
CA GLU A 101 -16.17 -9.38 25.19
C GLU A 101 -15.93 -10.64 24.35
N ALA A 102 -16.04 -10.54 23.01
CA ALA A 102 -15.73 -11.63 22.09
C ALA A 102 -14.29 -12.16 22.27
N ILE A 103 -13.29 -11.27 22.40
CA ILE A 103 -11.88 -11.65 22.60
C ILE A 103 -11.67 -12.45 23.90
N LYS A 104 -12.42 -12.13 24.98
CA LYS A 104 -12.33 -12.89 26.24
C LYS A 104 -12.80 -14.32 26.05
N PHE A 105 -13.90 -14.50 25.34
CA PHE A 105 -14.45 -15.83 25.07
C PHE A 105 -13.57 -16.64 24.11
N TYR A 106 -13.01 -16.02 23.06
CA TYR A 106 -12.05 -16.67 22.17
C TYR A 106 -10.79 -17.14 22.90
N ARG A 107 -10.19 -16.29 23.75
CA ARG A 107 -9.03 -16.67 24.55
C ARG A 107 -9.33 -17.85 25.46
N ARG A 108 -10.50 -17.87 26.10
CA ARG A 108 -10.90 -18.95 26.99
C ARG A 108 -11.18 -20.26 26.24
N ALA A 109 -11.71 -20.19 25.02
CA ALA A 109 -11.89 -21.37 24.15
C ALA A 109 -10.54 -21.96 23.72
N MET A 110 -9.60 -21.12 23.27
CA MET A 110 -8.25 -21.55 22.86
C MET A 110 -7.41 -22.10 24.01
N GLN A 111 -7.62 -21.63 25.24
CA GLN A 111 -6.97 -22.19 26.44
C GLN A 111 -7.43 -23.62 26.74
N LEU A 112 -8.66 -23.98 26.40
CA LEU A 112 -9.18 -25.33 26.58
C LEU A 112 -8.74 -26.25 25.44
N VAL A 113 -8.81 -25.76 24.20
CA VAL A 113 -8.45 -26.49 22.99
C VAL A 113 -7.75 -25.52 22.02
N PRO A 114 -6.41 -25.57 21.90
CA PRO A 114 -5.63 -24.60 21.11
C PRO A 114 -5.94 -24.57 19.61
N ASP A 115 -6.56 -25.62 19.07
CA ASP A 115 -6.92 -25.80 17.65
C ASP A 115 -8.44 -25.81 17.41
N ILE A 116 -9.22 -25.25 18.35
CA ILE A 116 -10.69 -25.27 18.30
C ILE A 116 -11.26 -24.61 17.03
N GLU A 117 -10.57 -23.60 16.49
CA GLU A 117 -10.96 -22.89 15.26
C GLU A 117 -10.95 -23.79 14.01
N PHE A 118 -10.09 -24.82 13.97
CA PHE A 118 -10.00 -25.77 12.87
C PHE A 118 -10.94 -26.97 13.05
N LYS A 119 -11.34 -27.26 14.30
CA LYS A 119 -12.25 -28.36 14.64
C LYS A 119 -13.72 -27.98 14.50
N ILE A 120 -14.05 -26.70 14.65
CA ILE A 120 -15.40 -26.22 14.43
C ILE A 120 -15.53 -25.84 12.96
N THR A 121 -16.33 -26.60 12.20
CA THR A 121 -16.80 -26.17 10.88
C THR A 121 -17.74 -24.98 11.04
N TYR A 122 -17.17 -23.80 11.27
CA TYR A 122 -17.87 -22.54 11.25
C TYR A 122 -17.64 -21.89 9.89
N THR A 123 -18.67 -21.93 9.05
CA THR A 123 -18.75 -21.09 7.85
C THR A 123 -18.97 -19.66 8.32
N ARG A 124 -17.88 -18.87 8.35
CA ARG A 124 -17.96 -17.41 8.42
C ARG A 124 -18.87 -16.94 7.28
N SER A 125 -20.10 -16.55 7.60
CA SER A 125 -20.96 -15.82 6.67
C SER A 125 -20.23 -14.51 6.34
N PRO A 126 -19.85 -14.29 5.07
CA PRO A 126 -19.05 -13.13 4.71
C PRO A 126 -20.00 -11.93 4.62
N ASP A 127 -20.10 -11.16 5.70
CA ASP A 127 -20.75 -9.86 5.64
C ASP A 127 -19.80 -8.78 6.15
N GLY A 128 -19.62 -7.76 5.30
CA GLY A 128 -19.45 -6.41 5.80
C GLY A 128 -18.33 -5.55 5.24
N ASP A 129 -17.61 -5.92 4.17
CA ASP A 129 -16.75 -4.96 3.47
C ASP A 129 -17.10 -4.89 1.98
N GLY A 130 -17.47 -3.68 1.56
CA GLY A 130 -18.10 -3.42 0.28
C GLY A 130 -17.24 -3.71 -0.94
N VAL A 131 -17.90 -4.24 -1.96
CA VAL A 131 -17.52 -4.24 -3.38
C VAL A 131 -16.34 -5.16 -3.72
N GLY A 132 -16.60 -6.46 -3.62
CA GLY A 132 -15.89 -7.48 -4.39
C GLY A 132 -16.91 -8.34 -5.10
N ASN A 133 -17.31 -7.97 -6.32
CA ASN A 133 -17.98 -8.92 -7.21
C ASN A 133 -17.02 -10.10 -7.37
N SER A 134 -17.40 -11.26 -6.85
CA SER A 134 -16.84 -12.54 -7.28
C SER A 134 -17.29 -12.75 -8.72
N TYR A 135 -16.59 -12.13 -9.66
CA TYR A 135 -16.59 -12.62 -11.03
C TYR A 135 -15.82 -13.93 -10.99
N ILE A 136 -16.54 -14.99 -11.34
CA ILE A 136 -15.97 -16.21 -11.88
C ILE A 136 -14.88 -15.78 -12.86
N GLU A 137 -13.65 -16.28 -12.69
CA GLU A 137 -12.59 -16.14 -13.70
C GLU A 137 -13.01 -16.93 -14.94
N ASP A 138 -13.88 -16.33 -15.76
CA ASP A 138 -14.08 -16.70 -17.15
C ASP A 138 -12.84 -16.20 -17.91
N ASN A 139 -11.79 -17.01 -17.92
CA ASN A 139 -10.68 -16.89 -18.90
C ASN A 139 -11.17 -17.08 -20.36
N ASP A 140 -12.47 -17.25 -20.56
CA ASP A 140 -13.17 -17.39 -21.84
C ASP A 140 -13.70 -16.05 -22.40
N ASP A 141 -13.52 -14.94 -21.67
CA ASP A 141 -14.17 -13.67 -22.00
C ASP A 141 -13.48 -12.87 -23.11
N ASP A 142 -12.18 -13.08 -23.38
CA ASP A 142 -11.50 -12.38 -24.48
C ASP A 142 -12.00 -12.84 -25.86
N SER A 143 -12.32 -14.13 -26.00
CA SER A 143 -12.97 -14.68 -27.20
C SER A 143 -14.39 -14.12 -27.38
N LYS A 144 -15.14 -13.99 -26.28
CA LYS A 144 -16.48 -13.37 -26.26
C LYS A 144 -16.41 -11.87 -26.57
N MET A 145 -15.38 -11.15 -26.12
CA MET A 145 -15.17 -9.71 -26.39
C MET A 145 -14.88 -9.45 -27.88
N ALA A 146 -14.02 -10.26 -28.50
CA ALA A 146 -13.79 -10.18 -29.95
C ALA A 146 -15.07 -10.42 -30.74
N ASP A 147 -15.90 -11.35 -30.27
CA ASP A 147 -17.21 -11.67 -30.83
C ASP A 147 -18.22 -10.51 -30.69
N LEU A 148 -18.16 -9.73 -29.60
CA LEU A 148 -18.99 -8.53 -29.45
C LEU A 148 -18.63 -7.42 -30.45
N LEU A 149 -17.34 -7.18 -30.69
CA LEU A 149 -16.90 -6.15 -31.64
C LEU A 149 -17.35 -6.50 -33.07
N SER A 150 -17.12 -7.74 -33.49
CA SER A 150 -17.54 -8.23 -34.81
C SER A 150 -19.08 -8.23 -34.93
N CYS A 151 -19.79 -8.66 -33.89
CA CYS A 151 -21.26 -8.64 -33.84
C CYS A 151 -21.82 -7.23 -33.98
N PHE A 152 -21.29 -6.24 -33.25
CA PHE A 152 -21.75 -4.85 -33.36
C PHE A 152 -21.39 -4.23 -34.71
N GLN A 153 -20.21 -4.52 -35.27
CA GLN A 153 -19.84 -4.07 -36.61
C GLN A 153 -20.79 -4.62 -37.69
N GLN A 154 -21.12 -5.91 -37.60
CA GLN A 154 -22.09 -6.52 -38.52
C GLN A 154 -23.47 -5.88 -38.37
N GLN A 155 -23.99 -5.73 -37.16
CA GLN A 155 -25.30 -5.11 -36.91
C GLN A 155 -25.38 -3.68 -37.43
N LEU A 156 -24.34 -2.88 -37.24
CA LEU A 156 -24.29 -1.50 -37.75
C LEU A 156 -24.26 -1.45 -39.29
N THR A 157 -23.65 -2.44 -39.94
CA THR A 157 -23.57 -2.53 -41.40
C THR A 157 -24.90 -3.00 -42.02
N PHE A 158 -25.65 -3.84 -41.32
CA PHE A 158 -26.95 -4.36 -41.79
C PHE A 158 -28.12 -3.41 -41.57
N GLN A 159 -28.02 -2.46 -40.63
CA GLN A 159 -29.19 -1.69 -40.18
C GLN A 159 -29.63 -0.55 -41.11
N GLU A 160 -28.81 -0.01 -42.03
CA GLU A 160 -29.24 1.03 -42.98
C GLU A 160 -28.11 1.45 -43.96
N SER A 161 -28.44 2.16 -45.05
CA SER A 161 -27.48 2.75 -46.01
C SER A 161 -26.61 3.87 -45.42
N VAL A 162 -26.89 4.32 -44.19
CA VAL A 162 -26.14 5.32 -43.44
C VAL A 162 -25.86 4.76 -42.04
N LEU A 163 -24.58 4.63 -41.67
CA LEU A 163 -24.15 4.13 -40.36
C LEU A 163 -24.62 5.07 -39.23
N LYS A 164 -25.74 4.74 -38.57
CA LYS A 164 -26.19 5.45 -37.36
C LYS A 164 -25.44 4.93 -36.13
N LEU A 165 -24.35 5.60 -35.76
CA LEU A 165 -23.50 5.23 -34.62
C LEU A 165 -24.22 5.32 -33.27
N CYS A 166 -25.09 6.31 -33.12
CA CYS A 166 -25.84 6.57 -31.90
C CYS A 166 -27.26 7.01 -32.28
N GLN A 167 -28.23 6.72 -31.41
CA GLN A 167 -29.62 7.12 -31.61
C GLN A 167 -30.15 7.68 -30.28
N PRO A 168 -30.98 8.73 -30.33
CA PRO A 168 -31.62 9.25 -29.14
C PRO A 168 -32.63 8.22 -28.61
N GLU A 169 -32.55 7.90 -27.32
CA GLU A 169 -33.55 7.06 -26.64
C GLU A 169 -34.83 7.85 -26.34
N LEU A 170 -34.69 9.16 -26.10
CA LEU A 170 -35.78 10.07 -25.77
C LEU A 170 -35.86 11.20 -26.78
N GLU A 171 -37.09 11.63 -27.10
CA GLU A 171 -37.31 12.81 -27.92
C GLU A 171 -36.86 14.07 -27.15
N SER A 172 -35.92 14.81 -27.74
CA SER A 172 -35.39 16.06 -27.19
C SER A 172 -35.49 17.15 -28.24
N SER A 173 -35.77 18.38 -27.80
CA SER A 173 -35.76 19.57 -28.65
C SER A 173 -34.35 20.02 -29.04
N GLN A 174 -33.32 19.52 -28.35
CA GLN A 174 -31.93 19.86 -28.62
C GLN A 174 -31.31 18.93 -29.67
N THR A 175 -30.31 19.43 -30.41
CA THR A 175 -29.57 18.64 -31.41
C THR A 175 -28.82 17.48 -30.75
N HIS A 176 -29.14 16.26 -31.17
CA HIS A 176 -28.50 15.04 -30.66
C HIS A 176 -27.09 14.84 -31.24
N ILE A 177 -26.19 14.23 -30.46
CA ILE A 177 -24.79 13.99 -30.86
C ILE A 177 -24.65 13.10 -32.10
N SER A 178 -25.67 12.28 -32.40
CA SER A 178 -25.70 11.40 -33.58
C SER A 178 -25.75 12.15 -34.91
N VAL A 179 -26.04 13.45 -34.91
CA VAL A 179 -26.03 14.28 -36.13
C VAL A 179 -24.60 14.52 -36.62
N LEU A 180 -23.60 14.36 -35.76
CA LEU A 180 -22.20 14.58 -36.11
C LEU A 180 -21.67 13.47 -37.03
N PRO A 181 -20.90 13.82 -38.08
CA PRO A 181 -20.17 12.83 -38.88
C PRO A 181 -19.20 12.01 -38.03
N MET A 182 -18.92 10.79 -38.48
CA MET A 182 -18.01 9.86 -37.79
C MET A 182 -16.62 10.49 -37.57
N GLU A 183 -16.12 11.26 -38.52
CA GLU A 183 -14.80 11.92 -38.43
C GLU A 183 -14.77 12.92 -37.27
N VAL A 184 -15.86 13.66 -37.06
CA VAL A 184 -15.99 14.62 -35.95
C VAL A 184 -16.12 13.90 -34.62
N LEU A 185 -16.89 12.80 -34.56
CA LEU A 185 -16.97 11.96 -33.37
C LEU A 185 -15.62 11.36 -33.01
N MET A 186 -14.88 10.83 -33.99
CA MET A 186 -13.54 10.30 -33.78
C MET A 186 -12.54 11.39 -33.37
N TYR A 187 -12.74 12.63 -33.80
CA TYR A 187 -11.97 13.77 -33.28
C TYR A 187 -12.30 14.05 -31.81
N ILE A 188 -13.58 14.01 -31.42
CA ILE A 188 -14.01 14.12 -30.01
C ILE A 188 -13.41 12.99 -29.16
N PHE A 189 -13.38 11.76 -29.66
CA PHE A 189 -12.80 10.62 -28.94
C PHE A 189 -11.30 10.82 -28.67
N ARG A 190 -10.56 11.37 -29.65
CA ARG A 190 -9.15 11.76 -29.44
C ARG A 190 -8.99 12.86 -28.40
N TRP A 191 -9.95 13.79 -28.30
CA TRP A 191 -9.99 14.78 -27.22
C TRP A 191 -10.25 14.18 -25.85
N VAL A 192 -11.13 13.17 -25.76
CA VAL A 192 -11.39 12.46 -24.51
C VAL A 192 -10.17 11.69 -24.02
N VAL A 193 -9.43 11.02 -24.92
CA VAL A 193 -8.15 10.40 -24.54
C VAL A 193 -7.12 11.45 -24.20
N SER A 194 -7.08 12.56 -24.93
CA SER A 194 -6.26 13.74 -24.67
C SER A 194 -4.73 13.53 -24.71
N SER A 195 -3.99 14.62 -24.49
CA SER A 195 -2.55 14.54 -24.23
C SER A 195 -2.18 13.71 -23.00
N ASP A 196 -3.10 13.59 -22.04
CA ASP A 196 -2.89 12.94 -20.74
C ASP A 196 -3.19 11.43 -20.72
N LEU A 197 -3.61 10.86 -21.85
CA LEU A 197 -3.92 9.42 -22.03
C LEU A 197 -5.02 8.89 -21.09
N ASP A 198 -6.15 9.59 -21.00
CA ASP A 198 -7.33 9.14 -20.25
C ASP A 198 -8.16 8.09 -21.01
N LEU A 199 -7.58 6.90 -21.15
CA LEU A 199 -8.23 5.77 -21.79
C LEU A 199 -9.39 5.20 -20.97
N ARG A 200 -9.52 5.55 -19.69
CA ARG A 200 -10.70 5.13 -18.93
C ARG A 200 -11.93 5.93 -19.35
N SER A 201 -11.80 7.23 -19.55
CA SER A 201 -12.90 8.04 -20.07
C SER A 201 -13.34 7.56 -21.46
N LEU A 202 -12.39 7.07 -22.28
CA LEU A 202 -12.70 6.38 -23.54
C LEU A 202 -13.51 5.09 -23.33
N GLU A 203 -13.11 4.24 -22.39
CA GLU A 203 -13.87 3.02 -22.06
C GLU A 203 -15.26 3.34 -21.46
N GLN A 204 -15.40 4.44 -20.72
CA GLN A 204 -16.71 4.91 -20.25
C GLN A 204 -17.60 5.40 -21.41
N LEU A 205 -17.04 6.10 -22.40
CA LEU A 205 -17.76 6.42 -23.64
C LEU A 205 -18.21 5.15 -24.37
N SER A 206 -17.39 4.10 -24.35
CA SER A 206 -17.71 2.83 -25.01
C SER A 206 -18.96 2.14 -24.44
N GLN A 207 -19.35 2.48 -23.21
CA GLN A 207 -20.54 1.93 -22.54
C GLN A 207 -21.84 2.65 -22.92
N VAL A 208 -21.78 3.75 -23.67
CA VAL A 208 -22.97 4.56 -24.02
C VAL A 208 -23.85 3.88 -25.07
N CYS A 209 -23.26 3.40 -26.17
CA CYS A 209 -23.97 2.71 -27.23
C CYS A 209 -23.05 1.79 -28.03
N ARG A 210 -23.65 0.92 -28.86
CA ARG A 210 -22.91 -0.02 -29.73
C ARG A 210 -21.96 0.69 -30.69
N GLY A 211 -22.35 1.82 -31.29
CA GLY A 211 -21.45 2.57 -32.17
C GLY A 211 -20.26 3.15 -31.41
N PHE A 212 -20.49 3.76 -30.24
CA PHE A 212 -19.39 4.29 -29.41
C PHE A 212 -18.46 3.18 -28.92
N TYR A 213 -19.00 2.01 -28.64
CA TYR A 213 -18.20 0.82 -28.33
C TYR A 213 -17.21 0.46 -29.44
N VAL A 214 -17.68 0.48 -30.70
CA VAL A 214 -16.86 0.22 -31.89
C VAL A 214 -15.84 1.35 -32.08
N CYS A 215 -16.27 2.62 -32.01
CA CYS A 215 -15.39 3.78 -32.15
C CYS A 215 -14.27 3.84 -31.10
N ALA A 216 -14.57 3.47 -29.85
CA ALA A 216 -13.59 3.44 -28.76
C ALA A 216 -12.51 2.38 -28.96
N ARG A 217 -12.79 1.37 -29.79
CA ARG A 217 -11.86 0.27 -30.14
C ARG A 217 -11.16 0.51 -31.48
N ASP A 218 -11.25 1.72 -32.02
CA ASP A 218 -10.54 2.12 -33.23
C ASP A 218 -9.01 1.90 -33.09
N PRO A 219 -8.37 1.13 -33.98
CA PRO A 219 -6.95 0.78 -33.85
C PRO A 219 -6.02 1.99 -33.80
N GLU A 220 -6.39 3.10 -34.43
CA GLU A 220 -5.55 4.29 -34.51
C GLU A 220 -5.42 4.98 -33.15
N ILE A 221 -6.50 5.06 -32.37
CA ILE A 221 -6.46 5.58 -31.00
C ILE A 221 -5.47 4.78 -30.15
N TRP A 222 -5.56 3.45 -30.18
CA TRP A 222 -4.70 2.58 -29.39
C TRP A 222 -3.25 2.58 -29.89
N ARG A 223 -3.03 2.67 -31.22
CA ARG A 223 -1.70 2.83 -31.81
C ARG A 223 -1.03 4.11 -31.33
N LEU A 224 -1.74 5.25 -31.37
CA LEU A 224 -1.23 6.54 -30.90
C LEU A 224 -0.93 6.50 -29.38
N ALA A 225 -1.80 5.88 -28.59
CA ALA A 225 -1.56 5.69 -27.16
C ALA A 225 -0.29 4.85 -26.90
N CYS A 226 -0.11 3.74 -27.62
CA CYS A 226 1.10 2.92 -27.53
C CYS A 226 2.37 3.69 -27.92
N LEU A 227 2.32 4.43 -29.03
CA LEU A 227 3.45 5.28 -29.46
C LEU A 227 3.80 6.35 -28.43
N LYS A 228 2.81 6.89 -27.72
CA LYS A 228 3.03 7.90 -26.69
C LYS A 228 3.72 7.33 -25.45
N VAL A 229 3.36 6.11 -25.04
CA VAL A 229 3.93 5.46 -23.85
C VAL A 229 5.32 4.87 -24.10
N TRP A 230 5.51 4.17 -25.23
CA TRP A 230 6.73 3.40 -25.49
C TRP A 230 7.56 3.92 -26.66
N GLY A 231 7.10 4.94 -27.38
CA GLY A 231 7.84 5.54 -28.49
C GLY A 231 8.10 4.56 -29.64
N ARG A 232 9.31 4.63 -30.21
CA ARG A 232 9.74 3.77 -31.32
C ARG A 232 9.90 2.29 -30.94
N SER A 233 9.91 1.99 -29.63
CA SER A 233 9.95 0.63 -29.08
C SER A 233 8.64 -0.15 -29.29
N CYS A 234 7.64 0.47 -29.93
CA CYS A 234 6.31 -0.08 -30.20
C CYS A 234 6.07 -0.48 -31.66
N ILE A 235 7.06 -0.43 -32.54
CA ILE A 235 6.84 -0.66 -33.98
C ILE A 235 6.38 -2.11 -34.29
N LYS A 236 6.73 -3.07 -33.44
CA LYS A 236 6.34 -4.47 -33.60
C LYS A 236 5.14 -4.79 -32.71
N LEU A 237 4.07 -5.30 -33.33
CA LEU A 237 2.86 -5.74 -32.63
C LEU A 237 3.09 -7.07 -31.88
N VAL A 238 3.96 -7.94 -32.41
CA VAL A 238 4.31 -9.24 -31.81
C VAL A 238 4.88 -9.06 -30.40
N PRO A 239 4.38 -9.79 -29.38
CA PRO A 239 3.49 -10.97 -29.46
C PRO A 239 1.98 -10.69 -29.41
N TYR A 240 1.55 -9.44 -29.44
CA TYR A 240 0.13 -9.05 -29.31
C TYR A 240 -0.63 -9.13 -30.64
N THR A 241 -1.95 -9.34 -30.57
CA THR A 241 -2.84 -9.39 -31.74
C THR A 241 -3.40 -8.02 -32.13
N SER A 242 -3.48 -7.09 -31.18
CA SER A 242 -3.99 -5.72 -31.40
C SER A 242 -3.24 -4.67 -30.58
N TRP A 243 -3.30 -3.41 -31.02
CA TRP A 243 -2.71 -2.28 -30.27
C TRP A 243 -3.37 -2.10 -28.90
N ARG A 244 -4.67 -2.42 -28.79
CA ARG A 244 -5.41 -2.35 -27.53
C ARG A 244 -4.91 -3.40 -26.54
N GLU A 245 -4.81 -4.65 -26.98
CA GLU A 245 -4.28 -5.74 -26.17
C GLU A 245 -2.85 -5.41 -25.70
N MET A 246 -1.99 -4.96 -26.63
CA MET A 246 -0.65 -4.48 -26.29
C MET A 246 -0.69 -3.40 -25.20
N PHE A 247 -1.61 -2.43 -25.29
CA PHE A 247 -1.69 -1.35 -24.31
C PHE A 247 -2.08 -1.84 -22.91
N LEU A 248 -2.95 -2.85 -22.83
CA LEU A 248 -3.48 -3.40 -21.59
C LEU A 248 -2.52 -4.38 -20.92
N GLU A 249 -1.85 -5.21 -21.73
CA GLU A 249 -0.99 -6.30 -21.27
C GLU A 249 0.47 -5.87 -21.09
N ARG A 250 0.98 -4.94 -21.90
CA ARG A 250 2.38 -4.52 -21.81
C ARG A 250 2.60 -3.68 -20.53
N PRO A 251 3.62 -4.00 -19.71
CA PRO A 251 3.89 -3.24 -18.50
C PRO A 251 4.22 -1.76 -18.79
N ARG A 252 3.57 -0.86 -18.06
CA ARG A 252 3.78 0.59 -18.13
C ARG A 252 3.44 1.28 -16.81
N VAL A 253 4.02 2.45 -16.61
CA VAL A 253 3.57 3.37 -15.56
C VAL A 253 2.18 3.90 -15.88
N ARG A 254 1.48 4.34 -14.84
CA ARG A 254 0.14 4.95 -14.95
C ARG A 254 0.20 6.47 -14.82
N PHE A 255 -0.68 7.14 -15.56
CA PHE A 255 -0.74 8.62 -15.64
C PHE A 255 -1.98 9.19 -14.94
N ASP A 256 -3.01 8.35 -14.73
CA ASP A 256 -4.31 8.70 -14.14
C ASP A 256 -4.28 8.77 -12.60
N GLY A 257 -3.11 9.05 -12.02
CA GLY A 257 -2.90 9.03 -10.58
C GLY A 257 -1.46 9.30 -10.17
N VAL A 258 -1.10 8.87 -8.96
CA VAL A 258 0.20 9.10 -8.33
C VAL A 258 0.65 7.86 -7.57
N TYR A 259 1.94 7.60 -7.54
CA TYR A 259 2.53 6.54 -6.73
C TYR A 259 2.94 7.12 -5.37
N ILE A 260 2.52 6.46 -4.28
CA ILE A 260 2.69 6.92 -2.91
C ILE A 260 3.43 5.86 -2.11
N SER A 261 4.49 6.27 -1.43
CA SER A 261 5.18 5.48 -0.40
C SER A 261 5.06 6.21 0.92
N LYS A 262 4.73 5.48 1.98
CA LYS A 262 4.76 5.96 3.37
C LYS A 262 5.95 5.29 4.05
N THR A 263 6.77 6.09 4.72
CA THR A 263 7.89 5.58 5.53
C THR A 263 7.75 6.14 6.94
N THR A 264 7.81 5.25 7.92
CA THR A 264 7.77 5.60 9.34
C THR A 264 8.97 4.96 10.01
N TYR A 265 9.74 5.75 10.75
CA TYR A 265 10.87 5.26 11.54
C TYR A 265 11.00 6.04 12.84
N ILE A 266 11.64 5.43 13.83
CA ILE A 266 11.90 6.05 15.12
C ILE A 266 13.35 6.53 15.13
N ARG A 267 13.58 7.79 15.51
CA ARG A 267 14.91 8.36 15.70
C ARG A 267 15.07 8.97 17.08
N GLN A 268 16.27 8.91 17.60
CA GLN A 268 16.60 9.61 18.84
C GLN A 268 16.71 11.11 18.57
N GLY A 269 16.10 11.92 19.45
CA GLY A 269 16.24 13.36 19.47
C GLY A 269 17.61 13.82 19.96
N GLU A 270 17.80 15.13 19.95
CA GLU A 270 18.94 15.77 20.60
C GLU A 270 18.88 15.54 22.12
N GLN A 271 20.05 15.42 22.76
CA GLN A 271 20.11 15.29 24.22
C GLN A 271 19.67 16.60 24.87
N SER A 272 18.92 16.53 25.96
CA SER A 272 18.63 17.72 26.77
C SER A 272 19.92 18.32 27.31
N LEU A 273 19.89 19.61 27.67
CA LEU A 273 21.05 20.31 28.27
C LEU A 273 21.55 19.62 29.54
N ASP A 274 20.65 18.97 30.28
CA ASP A 274 20.95 18.22 31.50
C ASP A 274 21.54 16.83 31.22
N GLY A 275 21.59 16.36 29.97
CA GLY A 275 22.20 15.09 29.56
C GLY A 275 21.42 13.82 29.95
N PHE A 276 20.44 13.91 30.86
CA PHE A 276 19.68 12.75 31.36
C PHE A 276 18.47 12.36 30.50
N TYR A 277 17.99 13.25 29.63
CA TYR A 277 16.79 12.99 28.83
C TYR A 277 17.10 13.05 27.33
N ARG A 278 16.58 12.04 26.62
CA ARG A 278 16.65 11.97 25.16
C ARG A 278 15.32 11.50 24.61
N ALA A 279 14.55 12.41 24.04
CA ALA A 279 13.25 12.10 23.45
C ALA A 279 13.41 11.16 22.24
N TRP A 280 12.52 10.18 22.12
CA TRP A 280 12.38 9.39 20.91
C TRP A 280 11.31 10.01 20.02
N HIS A 281 11.65 10.26 18.75
CA HIS A 281 10.75 10.86 17.78
C HIS A 281 10.32 9.80 16.76
N GLN A 282 9.01 9.61 16.62
CA GLN A 282 8.45 8.90 15.49
C GLN A 282 8.38 9.88 14.31
N VAL A 283 9.15 9.61 13.26
CA VAL A 283 9.15 10.39 12.02
C VAL A 283 8.33 9.63 11.00
N GLU A 284 7.34 10.32 10.45
CA GLU A 284 6.54 9.82 9.33
C GLU A 284 6.67 10.78 8.16
N TYR A 285 6.88 10.24 6.97
CA TYR A 285 6.85 11.01 5.75
C TYR A 285 6.33 10.19 4.58
N TYR A 286 5.85 10.92 3.58
CA TYR A 286 5.35 10.38 2.33
C TYR A 286 6.27 10.78 1.17
N ARG A 287 6.39 9.86 0.21
CA ARG A 287 7.01 10.14 -1.08
C ARG A 287 5.99 9.93 -2.19
N TYR A 288 5.76 10.99 -2.95
CA TYR A 288 4.84 11.02 -4.08
C TYR A 288 5.65 11.06 -5.37
N ILE A 289 5.35 10.16 -6.30
CA ILE A 289 5.91 10.15 -7.65
C ILE A 289 4.77 10.15 -8.67
N ARG A 290 4.74 11.15 -9.54
CA ARG A 290 3.78 11.22 -10.65
C ARG A 290 4.52 11.20 -11.98
N PHE A 291 4.04 10.36 -12.89
CA PHE A 291 4.52 10.26 -14.26
C PHE A 291 3.53 10.95 -15.21
N PHE A 292 4.05 11.49 -16.31
CA PHE A 292 3.28 12.12 -17.38
C PHE A 292 3.56 11.43 -18.73
N PRO A 293 2.59 11.37 -19.65
CA PRO A 293 2.77 10.71 -20.95
C PRO A 293 3.89 11.28 -21.82
N ASP A 294 4.27 12.53 -21.59
CA ASP A 294 5.34 13.24 -22.31
C ASP A 294 6.74 12.92 -21.78
N GLY A 295 6.87 11.95 -20.86
CA GLY A 295 8.14 11.54 -20.29
C GLY A 295 8.60 12.40 -19.10
N HIS A 296 7.76 13.30 -18.58
CA HIS A 296 8.09 14.06 -17.37
C HIS A 296 7.72 13.29 -16.10
N VAL A 297 8.41 13.62 -15.02
CA VAL A 297 8.17 13.07 -13.69
C VAL A 297 8.25 14.17 -12.63
N MET A 298 7.38 14.05 -11.63
CA MET A 298 7.40 14.84 -10.40
C MET A 298 7.71 13.92 -9.23
N MET A 299 8.59 14.37 -8.33
CA MET A 299 8.84 13.72 -7.06
C MET A 299 8.74 14.72 -5.92
N LEU A 300 8.01 14.36 -4.86
CA LEU A 300 7.90 15.14 -3.64
C LEU A 300 8.07 14.23 -2.43
N THR A 301 8.88 14.65 -1.46
CA THR A 301 9.00 14.00 -0.15
C THR A 301 8.56 15.01 0.91
N THR A 302 7.53 14.69 1.68
CA THR A 302 6.90 15.61 2.64
C THR A 302 6.22 14.83 3.78
N PRO A 303 6.14 15.37 5.00
CA PRO A 303 5.32 14.80 6.08
C PRO A 303 3.81 14.98 5.83
N GLU A 304 3.39 15.78 4.84
CA GLU A 304 1.99 16.00 4.53
C GLU A 304 1.28 14.77 3.93
N GLU A 305 0.06 14.52 4.42
CA GLU A 305 -0.79 13.41 3.99
C GLU A 305 -1.31 13.56 2.55
N PRO A 306 -1.74 12.46 1.90
CA PRO A 306 -2.16 12.48 0.50
C PRO A 306 -3.28 13.48 0.19
N GLN A 307 -4.19 13.73 1.13
CA GLN A 307 -5.35 14.61 0.89
C GLN A 307 -4.95 16.05 0.55
N SER A 308 -3.90 16.60 1.18
CA SER A 308 -3.44 17.98 0.91
C SER A 308 -2.54 18.06 -0.32
N ILE A 309 -1.74 17.02 -0.58
CA ILE A 309 -0.69 17.02 -1.60
C ILE A 309 -1.21 16.60 -2.98
N VAL A 310 -2.05 15.57 -3.05
CA VAL A 310 -2.51 14.98 -4.32
C VAL A 310 -3.12 16.04 -5.25
N PRO A 311 -4.03 16.94 -4.81
CA PRO A 311 -4.57 17.97 -5.70
C PRO A 311 -3.50 18.92 -6.27
N ARG A 312 -2.43 19.19 -5.51
CA ARG A 312 -1.34 20.09 -5.90
C ARG A 312 -0.41 19.48 -6.95
N LEU A 313 -0.40 18.15 -7.07
CA LEU A 313 0.39 17.43 -8.05
C LEU A 313 -0.32 17.31 -9.42
N ARG A 314 -1.47 17.98 -9.63
CA ARG A 314 -2.26 17.92 -10.88
C ARG A 314 -1.52 18.49 -12.10
N THR A 315 -0.74 19.54 -11.95
CA THR A 315 -0.04 20.16 -13.09
C THR A 315 1.43 20.29 -12.78
N ARG A 316 2.25 20.40 -13.83
CA ARG A 316 3.69 20.63 -13.69
C ARG A 316 4.00 22.02 -13.11
N ASN A 317 3.08 22.97 -13.29
CA ASN A 317 3.19 24.35 -12.78
C ASN A 317 2.75 24.46 -11.32
N THR A 318 3.42 23.70 -10.46
CA THR A 318 3.16 23.79 -9.02
C THR A 318 3.84 25.02 -8.42
N ARG A 319 3.22 25.57 -7.38
CA ARG A 319 3.79 26.63 -6.53
C ARG A 319 4.62 26.06 -5.36
N THR A 320 4.80 24.74 -5.33
CA THR A 320 5.49 24.07 -4.21
C THR A 320 6.96 23.88 -4.57
N ASP A 321 7.83 24.72 -4.02
CA ASP A 321 9.26 24.75 -4.35
C ASP A 321 10.03 23.47 -3.95
N ALA A 322 9.44 22.64 -3.09
CA ALA A 322 9.99 21.35 -2.67
C ALA A 322 9.81 20.25 -3.74
N ILE A 323 9.02 20.48 -4.79
CA ILE A 323 8.79 19.48 -5.84
C ILE A 323 10.01 19.42 -6.77
N LEU A 324 10.54 18.20 -6.91
CA LEU A 324 11.58 17.89 -7.86
C LEU A 324 10.92 17.55 -9.21
N LEU A 325 11.44 18.15 -10.29
CA LEU A 325 10.96 17.99 -11.65
C LEU A 325 12.04 17.36 -12.53
N GLY A 326 11.63 16.51 -13.46
CA GLY A 326 12.58 15.85 -14.33
C GLY A 326 11.94 15.03 -15.43
N HIS A 327 12.74 14.12 -15.99
CA HIS A 327 12.32 13.22 -17.04
C HIS A 327 12.56 11.77 -16.65
N TYR A 328 11.75 10.87 -17.19
CA TYR A 328 11.91 9.44 -17.02
C TYR A 328 11.96 8.73 -18.37
N ARG A 329 12.52 7.52 -18.35
CA ARG A 329 12.47 6.56 -19.45
C ARG A 329 12.16 5.18 -18.92
N LEU A 330 11.41 4.42 -19.72
CA LEU A 330 11.17 3.01 -19.50
C LEU A 330 12.28 2.20 -20.16
N SER A 331 12.83 1.24 -19.43
CA SER A 331 13.72 0.21 -19.95
C SER A 331 13.02 -1.13 -19.79
N GLN A 332 12.84 -1.85 -20.88
CA GLN A 332 12.32 -3.21 -20.87
C GLN A 332 13.48 -4.13 -21.26
N ASP A 333 14.09 -4.74 -20.25
CA ASP A 333 15.17 -5.70 -20.45
C ASP A 333 14.62 -7.01 -21.03
N THR A 334 15.53 -7.85 -21.51
CA THR A 334 15.24 -9.24 -21.96
C THR A 334 14.60 -10.10 -20.87
N ASP A 335 14.73 -9.71 -19.60
CA ASP A 335 14.27 -10.47 -18.43
C ASP A 335 12.76 -10.30 -18.15
N ASN A 336 11.97 -9.77 -19.09
CA ASN A 336 10.57 -9.38 -18.92
C ASN A 336 10.31 -8.37 -17.78
N GLN A 337 11.36 -7.79 -17.20
CA GLN A 337 11.24 -6.77 -16.15
C GLN A 337 11.21 -5.37 -16.76
N THR A 338 10.21 -4.59 -16.37
CA THR A 338 10.12 -3.18 -16.75
C THR A 338 10.72 -2.32 -15.64
N LYS A 339 11.78 -1.60 -15.97
CA LYS A 339 12.48 -0.66 -15.09
C LYS A 339 12.18 0.77 -15.54
N VAL A 340 12.08 1.68 -14.60
CA VAL A 340 11.83 3.10 -14.81
C VAL A 340 13.03 3.86 -14.27
N PHE A 341 13.71 4.61 -15.13
CA PHE A 341 14.82 5.46 -14.73
C PHE A 341 14.42 6.91 -14.88
N ALA A 342 14.58 7.68 -13.81
CA ALA A 342 14.24 9.10 -13.75
C ALA A 342 15.45 9.92 -13.31
N VAL A 343 15.61 11.08 -13.94
CA VAL A 343 16.58 12.10 -13.52
C VAL A 343 15.78 13.36 -13.17
N ILE A 344 15.88 13.78 -11.92
CA ILE A 344 15.00 14.79 -11.33
C ILE A 344 15.86 15.87 -10.65
N THR A 345 15.49 17.13 -10.80
CA THR A 345 16.23 18.28 -10.25
C THR A 345 15.28 19.21 -9.50
N LYS A 346 15.81 20.00 -8.57
CA LYS A 346 15.03 21.08 -7.97
C LYS A 346 14.78 22.16 -9.02
N LYS A 347 13.55 22.69 -9.06
CA LYS A 347 13.22 23.82 -9.93
C LYS A 347 14.18 24.97 -9.62
N LYS A 348 14.90 25.46 -10.64
CA LYS A 348 15.77 26.64 -10.50
C LYS A 348 14.87 27.84 -10.23
N GLU A 349 15.09 28.52 -9.10
CA GLU A 349 14.54 29.86 -8.90
C GLU A 349 15.25 30.80 -9.86
N GLU A 350 14.50 31.37 -10.81
CA GLU A 350 14.97 32.55 -11.53
C GLU A 350 14.97 33.70 -10.51
N LYS A 351 16.12 33.95 -9.89
CA LYS A 351 16.30 35.16 -9.09
C LYS A 351 16.19 36.35 -10.03
N PRO A 352 15.25 37.29 -9.81
CA PRO A 352 15.31 38.56 -10.53
C PRO A 352 16.66 39.20 -10.23
N LEU A 353 17.33 39.72 -11.26
CA LEU A 353 18.61 40.42 -11.13
C LEU A 353 18.39 41.68 -10.28
N ASP A 354 18.61 41.56 -8.97
CA ASP A 354 18.47 42.68 -8.06
C ASP A 354 19.75 43.54 -8.14
N TYR A 355 19.78 44.43 -9.13
CA TYR A 355 20.85 45.41 -9.34
C TYR A 355 20.79 46.54 -8.30
N LYS A 356 20.79 46.26 -6.99
CA LYS A 356 20.94 47.32 -5.96
C LYS A 356 21.78 46.86 -4.76
N TYR A 357 23.05 47.31 -4.78
CA TYR A 357 23.95 47.64 -3.67
C TYR A 357 23.94 46.76 -2.40
N ARG A 358 25.10 46.14 -2.09
CA ARG A 358 25.93 46.54 -0.93
C ARG A 358 27.23 45.75 -0.76
N TYR A 359 28.25 46.50 -0.34
CA TYR A 359 29.60 46.12 0.09
C TYR A 359 29.62 45.04 1.18
N PHE A 360 29.49 43.77 0.80
CA PHE A 360 30.09 42.66 1.53
C PHE A 360 30.71 41.74 0.48
N ARG A 361 32.01 41.48 0.60
CA ARG A 361 32.70 40.46 -0.20
C ARG A 361 32.17 39.09 0.23
N ARG A 362 30.96 38.74 -0.23
CA ARG A 362 30.43 37.38 -0.10
C ARG A 362 31.38 36.50 -0.91
N VAL A 363 31.91 35.46 -0.26
CA VAL A 363 32.58 34.36 -0.98
C VAL A 363 31.60 33.92 -2.08
N PRO A 364 32.03 33.81 -3.35
CA PRO A 364 31.16 33.30 -4.39
C PRO A 364 30.61 31.95 -3.91
N VAL A 365 29.29 31.89 -3.70
CA VAL A 365 28.65 30.61 -3.40
C VAL A 365 28.89 29.77 -4.64
N GLN A 366 29.67 28.69 -4.51
CA GLN A 366 29.90 27.78 -5.61
C GLN A 366 28.54 27.28 -6.09
N GLU A 367 28.18 27.66 -7.31
CA GLU A 367 26.96 27.18 -7.93
C GLU A 367 27.16 25.70 -8.26
N ALA A 368 26.58 24.84 -7.43
CA ALA A 368 26.52 23.41 -7.68
C ALA A 368 25.11 23.07 -8.20
N GLU A 369 25.06 22.26 -9.25
CA GLU A 369 23.80 21.71 -9.76
C GLU A 369 23.56 20.35 -9.12
N GLN A 370 22.37 20.17 -8.53
CA GLN A 370 21.99 18.93 -7.86
C GLN A 370 20.93 18.20 -8.68
N SER A 371 21.23 16.96 -9.07
CA SER A 371 20.29 16.04 -9.71
C SER A 371 20.16 14.74 -8.92
N PHE A 372 18.97 14.16 -8.95
CA PHE A 372 18.63 12.90 -8.32
C PHE A 372 18.37 11.86 -9.40
N HIS A 373 19.08 10.74 -9.34
CA HIS A 373 18.92 9.63 -10.27
C HIS A 373 18.18 8.50 -9.56
N VAL A 374 17.00 8.18 -10.07
CA VAL A 374 16.04 7.26 -9.46
C VAL A 374 15.82 6.09 -10.40
N GLY A 375 16.03 4.88 -9.92
CA GLY A 375 15.73 3.62 -10.61
C GLY A 375 14.64 2.87 -9.86
N LEU A 376 13.56 2.53 -10.56
CA LEU A 376 12.41 1.83 -10.00
C LEU A 376 12.07 0.60 -10.84
N GLN A 377 11.66 -0.50 -10.21
CA GLN A 377 11.09 -1.66 -10.88
C GLN A 377 9.57 -1.58 -10.85
N LEU A 378 8.94 -1.78 -11.99
CA LEU A 378 7.49 -1.87 -12.09
C LEU A 378 7.00 -3.29 -11.83
N CYS A 379 6.10 -3.43 -10.87
CA CYS A 379 5.52 -4.70 -10.46
C CYS A 379 3.99 -4.61 -10.35
N SER A 380 3.35 -5.77 -10.41
CA SER A 380 1.93 -5.93 -10.07
C SER A 380 1.80 -6.37 -8.61
N SER A 381 0.74 -5.96 -7.93
CA SER A 381 0.48 -6.29 -6.53
C SER A 381 -1.01 -6.45 -6.31
N GLY A 382 -1.40 -7.59 -5.72
CA GLY A 382 -2.81 -7.98 -5.58
C GLY A 382 -3.47 -8.18 -6.94
N HIS A 383 -4.73 -7.76 -7.07
CA HIS A 383 -5.51 -7.88 -8.32
C HIS A 383 -5.21 -6.80 -9.36
N GLN A 384 -4.43 -5.78 -9.02
CA GLN A 384 -4.13 -4.68 -9.94
C GLN A 384 -2.77 -4.89 -10.62
N ARG A 385 -2.77 -4.79 -11.94
CA ARG A 385 -1.56 -4.88 -12.75
C ARG A 385 -0.77 -3.57 -12.72
N PHE A 386 0.56 -3.69 -12.65
CA PHE A 386 1.52 -2.58 -12.81
C PHE A 386 1.27 -1.39 -11.85
N ASN A 387 0.81 -1.68 -10.64
CA ASN A 387 0.41 -0.70 -9.63
C ASN A 387 1.48 -0.46 -8.55
N LYS A 388 2.60 -1.18 -8.57
CA LYS A 388 3.65 -1.10 -7.55
C LYS A 388 4.99 -0.72 -8.16
N LEU A 389 5.73 0.17 -7.51
CA LEU A 389 7.11 0.53 -7.85
C LEU A 389 8.05 0.16 -6.71
N ILE A 390 9.11 -0.58 -7.01
CA ILE A 390 10.13 -1.00 -6.05
C ILE A 390 11.42 -0.26 -6.36
N TRP A 391 12.15 0.18 -5.33
CA TRP A 391 13.40 0.90 -5.51
C TRP A 391 14.53 -0.05 -5.96
N ILE A 392 15.21 0.32 -7.04
CA ILE A 392 16.43 -0.35 -7.52
C ILE A 392 17.66 0.52 -7.26
N HIS A 393 17.51 1.84 -7.42
CA HIS A 393 18.60 2.79 -7.30
C HIS A 393 18.09 4.17 -6.88
N HIS A 394 18.82 4.84 -5.99
CA HIS A 394 18.64 6.26 -5.76
C HIS A 394 19.99 6.89 -5.46
N SER A 395 20.39 7.91 -6.20
CA SER A 395 21.62 8.66 -5.93
C SER A 395 21.42 10.16 -6.15
N CYS A 396 22.24 10.93 -5.45
CA CYS A 396 22.37 12.37 -5.62
C CYS A 396 23.68 12.68 -6.34
N HIS A 397 23.60 13.40 -7.45
CA HIS A 397 24.73 13.88 -8.24
C HIS A 397 24.84 15.38 -8.03
N ILE A 398 26.01 15.84 -7.60
CA ILE A 398 26.31 17.24 -7.35
C ILE A 398 27.43 17.63 -8.32
N THR A 399 27.09 18.45 -9.31
CA THR A 399 28.06 18.93 -10.32
C THR A 399 28.47 20.36 -9.98
N TYR A 400 29.76 20.56 -9.71
CA TYR A 400 30.31 21.88 -9.40
C TYR A 400 30.61 22.64 -10.69
N LYS A 401 29.95 23.76 -10.94
CA LYS A 401 30.14 24.52 -12.20
C LYS A 401 31.57 25.04 -12.40
N SER A 402 32.29 25.28 -11.32
CA SER A 402 33.67 25.81 -11.36
C SER A 402 34.70 24.79 -11.83
N THR A 403 34.51 23.51 -11.51
CA THR A 403 35.48 22.44 -11.83
C THR A 403 34.96 21.47 -12.88
N GLY A 404 33.64 21.42 -13.10
CA GLY A 404 32.99 20.40 -13.92
C GLY A 404 32.94 19.02 -13.26
N GLU A 405 33.53 18.85 -12.08
CA GLU A 405 33.54 17.59 -11.35
C GLU A 405 32.14 17.28 -10.79
N THR A 406 31.76 16.01 -10.85
CA THR A 406 30.48 15.52 -10.32
C THR A 406 30.73 14.56 -9.17
N ALA A 407 30.34 14.96 -7.96
CA ALA A 407 30.31 14.08 -6.80
C ALA A 407 29.01 13.27 -6.81
N VAL A 408 29.11 11.95 -6.61
CA VAL A 408 27.95 11.05 -6.59
C VAL A 408 27.82 10.43 -5.21
N THR A 409 26.63 10.53 -4.62
CA THR A 409 26.28 9.91 -3.34
C THR A 409 25.10 8.97 -3.56
N ALA A 410 25.33 7.66 -3.45
CA ALA A 410 24.28 6.65 -3.53
C ALA A 410 23.61 6.45 -2.17
N PHE A 411 22.27 6.34 -2.16
CA PHE A 411 21.51 6.07 -0.95
C PHE A 411 21.35 4.56 -0.75
N GLU A 412 21.50 4.09 0.49
CA GLU A 412 21.20 2.70 0.85
C GLU A 412 19.68 2.45 0.80
N ILE A 413 19.25 1.52 -0.04
CA ILE A 413 17.83 1.27 -0.31
C ILE A 413 17.18 0.47 0.82
N ASP A 414 17.88 -0.54 1.35
CA ASP A 414 17.30 -1.58 2.20
C ASP A 414 16.75 -1.10 3.55
N LYS A 415 17.15 0.08 4.04
CA LYS A 415 16.80 0.54 5.39
C LYS A 415 15.58 1.47 5.47
N MET A 416 15.27 2.24 4.43
CA MET A 416 14.27 3.32 4.51
C MET A 416 13.34 3.44 3.30
N TYR A 417 13.58 2.68 2.23
CA TYR A 417 12.79 2.80 1.01
C TYR A 417 11.68 1.77 0.98
N THR A 418 10.47 2.21 1.31
CA THR A 418 9.26 1.40 1.12
C THR A 418 8.82 1.44 -0.35
N PRO A 419 8.19 0.37 -0.87
CA PRO A 419 7.61 0.39 -2.21
C PRO A 419 6.57 1.48 -2.37
N LEU A 420 6.43 2.04 -3.58
CA LEU A 420 5.35 2.96 -3.90
C LEU A 420 4.16 2.21 -4.49
N PHE A 421 2.96 2.53 -4.02
CA PHE A 421 1.71 1.98 -4.52
C PHE A 421 0.92 3.05 -5.28
N PHE A 422 0.30 2.65 -6.38
CA PHE A 422 -0.47 3.55 -7.22
C PHE A 422 -1.82 3.89 -6.58
N ALA A 423 -2.10 5.19 -6.46
CA ALA A 423 -3.39 5.75 -6.08
C ALA A 423 -3.99 6.50 -7.28
N ARG A 424 -5.18 6.08 -7.70
CA ARG A 424 -5.92 6.71 -8.80
C ARG A 424 -6.45 8.08 -8.37
N VAL A 425 -6.35 9.08 -9.26
CA VAL A 425 -6.84 10.44 -8.99
C VAL A 425 -7.68 10.94 -10.17
N ARG A 426 -9.01 10.99 -9.99
CA ARG A 426 -9.96 11.39 -11.06
C ARG A 426 -9.70 12.80 -11.58
N SER A 427 -9.27 13.71 -10.72
CA SER A 427 -9.15 15.12 -11.09
C SER A 427 -7.94 15.44 -11.99
N TYR A 428 -7.03 14.48 -12.21
CA TYR A 428 -5.84 14.69 -13.02
C TYR A 428 -6.11 14.76 -14.52
N THR A 429 -7.16 14.11 -14.99
CA THR A 429 -7.54 14.07 -16.41
C THR A 429 -8.84 14.83 -16.68
N ALA A 430 -9.31 15.65 -15.73
CA ALA A 430 -10.57 16.36 -15.84
C ALA A 430 -10.55 17.51 -16.86
N LEU A 431 -9.36 18.03 -17.20
CA LEU A 431 -9.15 19.09 -18.18
C LEU A 431 -7.99 18.67 -19.09
N SER A 432 -8.12 18.99 -20.38
CA SER A 432 -7.08 18.78 -21.38
C SER A 432 -6.90 20.03 -22.23
N GLU A 433 -5.67 20.28 -22.66
CA GLU A 433 -5.32 21.35 -23.59
C GLU A 433 -5.21 20.87 -25.04
N ARG A 434 -5.02 19.56 -25.29
CA ARG A 434 -4.73 19.00 -26.61
C ARG A 434 -5.34 17.60 -26.80
N PRO A 435 -5.72 17.23 -28.05
CA PRO A 435 -6.09 15.86 -28.35
C PRO A 435 -4.88 14.92 -28.30
N LEU A 436 -5.16 13.61 -28.35
CA LEU A 436 -4.17 12.51 -28.31
C LEU A 436 -2.96 12.70 -29.24
#